data_AF-A0A2E3RS29-F1
#
_entry.id   AF-A0A2E3RS29-F1
#
_cell.length_a   1.000
_cell.length_b   1.000
_cell.length_c   1.000
_cell.angle_alpha   90.00
_cell.angle_beta   90.00
_cell.angle_gamma   90.00
#
_symmetry.space_group_name_H-M   'P 1'
#
loop_
_entity.id
_entity.type
_entity.pdbx_description
1 polymer ?
#
loop_
_entity_poly.entity_id
_entity_poly.type
_entity_poly.pdbx_seq_one_letter_code
_entity_poly.pdbx_strand_id
1 'polypeptide(L)'
;MKGVPMTDGPHVNMSGMGRRGFTLLESMIASTILAGIVLVITSVISAGQQQALEAQLRITATIAAERLMHGMGTVEYEQLQSWNGYIQDVGQMADQEGALLPPMFSNLGRRVQVSQETESIDQLGLTIMGRNLRIEVFDQDGRVMADLARFIPEPSEAGNTP
;
A
#
# COMPACT_ATOMS: atom_id res chain seq x y z
N MET A 1 -97.52 -30.53 3.47
CA MET A 1 -96.40 -30.91 2.58
C MET A 1 -95.74 -29.61 2.11
N LYS A 2 -94.86 -29.06 2.94
CA LYS A 2 -93.38 -29.08 2.82
C LYS A 2 -92.90 -28.12 1.73
N GLY A 3 -92.77 -26.86 2.13
CA GLY A 3 -92.16 -25.79 1.35
C GLY A 3 -90.68 -26.10 1.10
N VAL A 4 -90.21 -25.67 -0.07
CA VAL A 4 -88.82 -25.75 -0.50
C VAL A 4 -88.10 -24.51 0.01
N PRO A 5 -87.06 -24.63 0.86
CA PRO A 5 -86.10 -23.57 1.03
C PRO A 5 -84.88 -23.83 0.14
N MET A 6 -84.81 -22.97 -0.86
CA MET A 6 -83.65 -22.21 -1.34
C MET A 6 -82.29 -22.52 -0.69
N THR A 7 -81.33 -22.72 -1.58
CA THR A 7 -79.88 -22.87 -1.44
C THR A 7 -79.23 -21.85 -0.49
N ASP A 8 -78.30 -22.31 0.36
CA ASP A 8 -77.21 -21.45 0.82
C ASP A 8 -75.93 -22.25 1.11
N GLY A 9 -74.82 -21.66 0.70
CA GLY A 9 -73.45 -22.09 0.94
C GLY A 9 -72.55 -21.00 0.34
N PRO A 10 -71.22 -20.96 0.60
CA PRO A 10 -70.44 -21.43 1.74
C PRO A 10 -69.97 -20.23 2.60
N HIS A 11 -69.76 -20.42 3.92
CA HIS A 11 -69.07 -19.41 4.74
C HIS A 11 -67.58 -19.72 4.85
N VAL A 12 -66.81 -19.29 3.85
CA VAL A 12 -65.35 -19.17 3.99
C VAL A 12 -65.08 -17.92 4.83
N ASN A 13 -64.71 -18.12 6.09
CA ASN A 13 -64.27 -17.06 6.97
C ASN A 13 -62.83 -16.68 6.58
N MET A 14 -62.68 -15.71 5.65
CA MET A 14 -61.40 -15.06 5.39
C MET A 14 -61.09 -14.08 6.52
N SER A 15 -60.47 -14.59 7.58
CA SER A 15 -59.93 -13.78 8.67
C SER A 15 -58.86 -12.83 8.10
N GLY A 16 -59.22 -11.56 8.00
CA GLY A 16 -58.34 -10.41 8.18
C GLY A 16 -56.98 -10.47 7.49
N MET A 17 -56.96 -10.33 6.17
CA MET A 17 -55.77 -9.88 5.47
C MET A 17 -55.55 -8.41 5.86
N GLY A 18 -54.74 -8.19 6.90
CA GLY A 18 -54.42 -6.87 7.41
C GLY A 18 -53.89 -5.98 6.29
N ARG A 19 -54.75 -5.08 5.78
CA ARG A 19 -54.38 -4.01 4.85
C ARG A 19 -53.44 -3.06 5.59
N ARG A 20 -52.14 -3.31 5.49
CA ARG A 20 -51.10 -2.35 5.87
C ARG A 20 -50.77 -1.54 4.63
N GLY A 21 -51.46 -0.43 4.44
CA GLY A 21 -51.07 0.56 3.44
C GLY A 21 -49.78 1.23 3.91
N PHE A 22 -48.69 1.06 3.15
CA PHE A 22 -47.48 1.86 3.31
C PHE A 22 -47.87 3.34 3.27
N THR A 23 -47.62 4.06 4.36
CA THR A 23 -47.87 5.49 4.40
C THR A 23 -46.76 6.21 3.61
N LEU A 24 -47.06 7.30 2.90
CA LEU A 24 -46.05 8.09 2.15
C LEU A 24 -44.87 8.53 3.02
N LEU A 25 -45.09 8.69 4.33
CA LEU A 25 -44.05 9.00 5.30
C LEU A 25 -43.06 7.85 5.48
N GLU A 26 -43.55 6.61 5.50
CA GLU A 26 -42.73 5.40 5.64
C GLU A 26 -41.84 5.18 4.42
N SER A 27 -42.36 5.41 3.20
CA SER A 27 -41.52 5.35 1.99
C SER A 27 -40.47 6.47 1.96
N MET A 28 -40.81 7.66 2.48
CA MET A 28 -39.84 8.75 2.63
C MET A 28 -38.73 8.37 3.62
N ILE A 29 -39.08 7.85 4.80
CA ILE A 29 -38.10 7.39 5.81
C ILE A 29 -37.25 6.26 5.25
N ALA A 30 -37.86 5.25 4.61
CA ALA A 30 -37.15 4.14 4.00
C ALA A 30 -36.18 4.62 2.91
N SER A 31 -36.58 5.60 2.09
CA SER A 31 -35.72 6.18 1.06
C SER A 31 -34.52 6.90 1.66
N THR A 32 -34.69 7.64 2.76
CA THR A 32 -33.57 8.31 3.45
C THR A 32 -32.60 7.32 4.09
N ILE A 33 -33.11 6.23 4.66
CA ILE A 33 -32.27 5.18 5.24
C ILE A 33 -31.49 4.48 4.13
N LEU A 34 -32.15 4.13 3.02
CA LEU A 34 -31.49 3.49 1.88
C LEU A 34 -30.41 4.39 1.28
N ALA A 35 -30.70 5.67 1.07
CA ALA A 35 -29.72 6.63 0.57
C ALA A 35 -28.51 6.73 1.52
N GLY A 36 -28.75 6.78 2.83
CA GLY A 36 -27.69 6.77 3.84
C GLY A 36 -26.83 5.51 3.76
N ILE A 37 -27.44 4.32 3.65
CA ILE A 37 -26.71 3.05 3.54
C ILE A 37 -25.85 3.01 2.28
N VAL A 38 -26.37 3.47 1.13
CA VAL A 38 -25.61 3.49 -0.13
C VAL A 38 -24.38 4.39 -0.01
N LEU A 39 -24.52 5.59 0.56
CA LEU A 39 -23.39 6.50 0.77
C LEU A 39 -22.31 5.88 1.66
N VAL A 40 -22.72 5.19 2.75
CA VAL A 40 -21.77 4.49 3.62
C VAL A 40 -21.03 3.40 2.85
N ILE A 41 -21.73 2.55 2.09
CA ILE A 41 -21.11 1.46 1.32
C ILE A 41 -20.13 2.04 0.28
N THR A 42 -20.54 3.06 -0.47
CA THR A 42 -19.67 3.71 -1.47
C THR A 42 -18.42 4.30 -0.82
N SER A 43 -18.54 4.93 0.36
CA SER A 43 -17.41 5.50 1.08
C SER A 43 -16.39 4.43 1.50
N VAL A 44 -16.87 3.28 1.97
CA VAL A 44 -16.02 2.14 2.37
C VAL A 44 -15.30 1.56 1.15
N ILE A 45 -15.98 1.39 0.02
CA ILE A 45 -15.36 0.89 -1.22
C ILE A 45 -14.26 1.83 -1.68
N SER A 46 -14.53 3.14 -1.71
CA SER A 46 -13.56 4.15 -2.13
C SER A 46 -12.32 4.16 -1.22
N ALA A 47 -12.51 4.09 0.10
CA ALA A 47 -11.41 3.99 1.05
C ALA A 47 -10.57 2.72 0.84
N GLY A 48 -11.22 1.58 0.59
CA GLY A 48 -10.54 0.32 0.29
C GLY A 48 -9.69 0.37 -0.98
N GLN A 49 -10.21 0.99 -2.05
CA GLN A 49 -9.45 1.18 -3.29
C GLN A 49 -8.23 2.08 -3.09
N GLN A 50 -8.38 3.17 -2.35
CA GLN A 50 -7.27 4.08 -2.06
C GLN A 50 -6.17 3.37 -1.25
N GLN A 51 -6.55 2.58 -0.24
CA GLN A 51 -5.61 1.80 0.54
C GLN A 51 -4.87 0.76 -0.32
N ALA A 52 -5.57 0.09 -1.24
CA ALA A 52 -4.96 -0.87 -2.16
C ALA A 52 -3.94 -0.20 -3.10
N LEU A 53 -4.26 0.98 -3.63
CA LEU A 53 -3.35 1.75 -4.47
C LEU A 53 -2.11 2.22 -3.68
N GLU A 54 -2.28 2.71 -2.45
CA GLU A 54 -1.14 3.10 -1.62
C GLU A 54 -0.23 1.90 -1.30
N ALA A 55 -0.82 0.74 -0.98
CA ALA A 55 -0.06 -0.49 -0.74
C ALA A 55 0.73 -0.92 -1.98
N GLN A 56 0.12 -0.83 -3.17
CA GLN A 56 0.79 -1.14 -4.43
C GLN A 56 1.99 -0.20 -4.65
N LEU A 57 1.81 1.12 -4.47
CA LEU A 57 2.90 2.10 -4.61
C LEU A 57 4.05 1.83 -3.64
N ARG A 58 3.75 1.49 -2.38
CA ARG A 58 4.78 1.12 -1.39
C ARG A 58 5.55 -0.12 -1.81
N ILE A 59 4.88 -1.17 -2.29
CA ILE A 59 5.56 -2.38 -2.79
C ILE A 59 6.47 -2.03 -3.97
N THR A 60 5.98 -1.26 -4.93
CA THR A 60 6.79 -0.80 -6.07
C THR A 60 7.99 0.04 -5.61
N ALA A 61 7.81 0.90 -4.60
CA ALA A 61 8.90 1.68 -4.03
C ALA A 61 9.96 0.80 -3.34
N THR A 62 9.54 -0.21 -2.57
CA THR A 62 10.47 -1.19 -1.98
C THR A 62 11.27 -1.92 -3.05
N ILE A 63 10.62 -2.41 -4.11
CA ILE A 63 11.31 -3.07 -5.23
C ILE A 63 12.31 -2.11 -5.91
N ALA A 64 11.95 -0.84 -6.07
CA ALA A 64 12.85 0.17 -6.65
C ALA A 64 14.09 0.40 -5.77
N ALA A 65 13.90 0.45 -4.44
CA ALA A 65 14.97 0.59 -3.46
C ALA A 65 15.90 -0.64 -3.46
N GLU A 66 15.32 -1.84 -3.40
CA GLU A 66 16.04 -3.11 -3.41
C GLU A 66 16.89 -3.29 -4.67
N ARG A 67 16.37 -2.92 -5.84
CA ARG A 67 17.13 -2.98 -7.10
C ARG A 67 18.37 -2.10 -7.06
N LEU A 68 18.24 -0.86 -6.57
CA LEU A 68 19.39 0.02 -6.44
C LEU A 68 20.36 -0.48 -5.37
N MET A 69 19.85 -0.95 -4.23
CA MET A 69 20.65 -1.52 -3.15
C MET A 69 21.47 -2.73 -3.62
N HIS A 70 20.87 -3.58 -4.44
CA HIS A 70 21.56 -4.71 -5.03
C HIS A 70 22.67 -4.25 -5.98
N GLY A 71 22.42 -3.22 -6.79
CA GLY A 71 23.45 -2.62 -7.65
C GLY A 71 24.57 -1.96 -6.89
N MET A 72 24.30 -1.26 -5.79
CA MET A 72 25.34 -0.73 -4.93
C MET A 72 26.21 -1.83 -4.31
N GLY A 73 25.68 -3.05 -4.17
CA GLY A 73 26.44 -4.19 -3.69
C GLY A 73 27.54 -4.69 -4.62
N THR A 74 27.57 -4.25 -5.89
CA THR A 74 28.65 -4.56 -6.84
C THR A 74 29.67 -3.43 -6.98
N VAL A 75 29.43 -2.28 -6.33
CA VAL A 75 30.33 -1.14 -6.33
C VAL A 75 31.45 -1.38 -5.33
N GLU A 76 32.68 -1.05 -5.72
CA GLU A 76 33.85 -1.14 -4.83
C GLU A 76 33.67 -0.28 -3.58
N TYR A 77 34.18 -0.77 -2.44
CA TYR A 77 33.96 -0.13 -1.15
C TYR A 77 34.40 1.34 -1.17
N GLU A 78 35.55 1.64 -1.77
CA GLU A 78 36.12 2.98 -1.86
C GLU A 78 35.21 3.93 -2.63
N GLN A 79 34.53 3.43 -3.67
CA GLN A 79 33.67 4.21 -4.56
C GLN A 79 32.30 4.52 -3.96
N LEU A 80 31.85 3.80 -2.94
CA LEU A 80 30.52 4.01 -2.34
C LEU A 80 30.25 5.47 -1.95
N GLN A 81 31.22 6.17 -1.38
CA GLN A 81 31.07 7.56 -0.96
C GLN A 81 30.76 8.52 -2.13
N SER A 82 31.17 8.18 -3.36
CA SER A 82 30.88 9.00 -4.54
C SER A 82 29.38 9.01 -4.91
N TRP A 83 28.62 8.03 -4.41
CA TRP A 83 27.17 7.95 -4.60
C TRP A 83 26.38 8.79 -3.60
N ASN A 84 27.04 9.37 -2.58
CA ASN A 84 26.35 10.18 -1.60
C ASN A 84 25.71 11.42 -2.27
N GLY A 85 24.40 11.58 -2.09
CA GLY A 85 23.64 12.67 -2.72
C GLY A 85 23.23 12.38 -4.16
N TYR A 86 23.44 11.16 -4.67
CA TYR A 86 22.91 10.75 -5.97
C TYR A 86 21.37 10.74 -5.94
N ILE A 87 20.74 11.38 -6.93
CA ILE A 87 19.28 11.50 -7.04
C ILE A 87 18.87 11.12 -8.46
N GLN A 88 17.82 10.31 -8.55
CA GLN A 88 17.04 10.12 -9.77
C GLN A 88 15.65 10.69 -9.54
N ASP A 89 15.33 11.71 -10.33
CA ASP A 89 14.04 12.39 -10.26
C ASP A 89 12.89 11.47 -10.61
N VAL A 90 11.69 11.92 -10.25
CA VAL A 90 10.46 11.19 -10.52
C VAL A 90 10.31 10.94 -12.02
N GLY A 91 10.11 9.68 -12.38
CA GLY A 91 10.00 9.25 -13.78
C GLY A 91 11.32 9.12 -14.53
N GLN A 92 12.45 9.40 -13.88
CA GLN A 92 13.80 9.27 -14.45
C GLN A 92 14.59 8.10 -13.85
N MET A 93 13.93 7.21 -13.12
CA MET A 93 14.61 6.04 -12.56
C MET A 93 15.03 5.07 -13.67
N ALA A 94 16.31 4.72 -13.66
CA ALA A 94 16.92 3.79 -14.59
C ALA A 94 17.56 2.59 -13.85
N ASP A 95 17.81 1.50 -14.55
CA ASP A 95 18.63 0.39 -14.05
C ASP A 95 20.13 0.72 -14.13
N GLN A 96 20.99 -0.27 -13.86
CA GLN A 96 22.45 -0.09 -13.83
C GLN A 96 23.03 0.13 -15.22
N GLU A 97 22.33 -0.36 -16.24
CA GLU A 97 22.65 -0.22 -17.66
C GLU A 97 22.16 1.12 -18.23
N GLY A 98 21.42 1.90 -17.42
CA GLY A 98 20.88 3.20 -17.80
C GLY A 98 19.55 3.12 -18.56
N ALA A 99 18.94 1.95 -18.67
CA ALA A 99 17.61 1.79 -19.26
C ALA A 99 16.54 2.23 -18.24
N LEU A 100 15.55 2.98 -18.72
CA LEU A 100 14.44 3.45 -17.87
C LEU A 100 13.66 2.26 -17.31
N LEU A 101 13.31 2.37 -16.03
CA LEU A 101 12.46 1.38 -15.38
C LEU A 101 11.04 1.37 -15.99
N PRO A 102 10.32 0.24 -15.87
CA PRO A 102 8.95 0.13 -16.40
C PRO A 102 7.99 1.23 -15.92
N PRO A 103 6.89 1.51 -16.64
CA PRO A 103 5.98 2.62 -16.32
C PRO A 103 5.40 2.62 -14.90
N MET A 104 5.30 1.46 -14.24
CA MET A 104 4.85 1.38 -12.85
C MET A 104 5.73 2.19 -11.87
N PHE A 105 6.97 2.50 -12.24
CA PHE A 105 7.92 3.29 -11.46
C PHE A 105 7.87 4.79 -11.76
N SER A 106 7.07 5.22 -12.76
CA SER A 106 7.09 6.59 -13.28
C SER A 106 6.69 7.66 -12.25
N ASN A 107 5.93 7.27 -11.22
CA ASN A 107 5.49 8.17 -10.14
C ASN A 107 6.47 8.23 -8.96
N LEU A 108 7.64 7.59 -9.09
CA LEU A 108 8.64 7.48 -8.04
C LEU A 108 9.97 8.06 -8.50
N GLY A 109 10.67 8.70 -7.57
CA GLY A 109 12.08 9.05 -7.64
C GLY A 109 12.84 8.37 -6.50
N ARG A 110 14.17 8.40 -6.54
CA ARG A 110 14.99 7.82 -5.48
C ARG A 110 16.26 8.60 -5.23
N ARG A 111 16.78 8.55 -4.00
CA ARG A 111 18.01 9.20 -3.59
C ARG A 111 18.87 8.29 -2.74
N VAL A 112 20.17 8.50 -2.82
CA VAL A 112 21.18 7.74 -2.09
C VAL A 112 21.86 8.65 -1.09
N GLN A 113 21.99 8.15 0.13
CA GLN A 113 22.79 8.77 1.18
C GLN A 113 23.83 7.75 1.64
N VAL A 114 25.07 8.18 1.78
CA VAL A 114 26.16 7.35 2.29
C VAL A 114 26.85 8.11 3.41
N SER A 115 26.86 7.51 4.59
CA SER A 115 27.55 8.05 5.77
C SER A 115 28.54 7.04 6.31
N GLN A 116 29.70 7.51 6.76
CA GLN A 116 30.65 6.67 7.49
C GLN A 116 30.12 6.44 8.90
N GLU A 117 30.08 5.18 9.32
CA GLU A 117 29.54 4.77 10.61
C GLU A 117 30.43 3.68 11.22
N THR A 118 30.38 3.58 12.54
CA THR A 118 31.07 2.55 13.29
C THR A 118 30.02 1.73 14.02
N GLU A 119 29.90 0.47 13.66
CA GLU A 119 28.95 -0.46 14.28
C GLU A 119 29.67 -1.29 15.34
N SER A 120 29.10 -1.31 16.55
CA SER A 120 29.62 -2.14 17.65
C SER A 120 28.77 -3.39 17.79
N ILE A 121 29.43 -4.55 17.79
CA ILE A 121 28.81 -5.83 18.07
C ILE A 121 29.15 -6.18 19.52
N ASP A 122 28.32 -5.71 20.45
CA ASP A 122 28.52 -5.84 21.89
C ASP A 122 28.80 -7.29 22.33
N GLN A 123 28.14 -8.25 21.69
CA GLN A 123 28.28 -9.69 21.99
C GLN A 123 29.69 -10.24 21.70
N LEU A 124 30.42 -9.58 20.81
CA LEU A 124 31.78 -9.97 20.40
C LEU A 124 32.84 -8.99 20.92
N GLY A 125 32.43 -7.85 21.51
CA GLY A 125 33.33 -6.76 21.88
C GLY A 125 34.06 -6.16 20.67
N LEU A 126 33.51 -6.33 19.47
CA LEU A 126 34.11 -5.89 18.22
C LEU A 126 33.48 -4.59 17.76
N THR A 127 34.32 -3.71 17.24
CA THR A 127 33.91 -2.44 16.64
C THR A 127 34.36 -2.45 15.19
N ILE A 128 33.41 -2.32 14.27
CA ILE A 128 33.66 -2.43 12.83
C ILE A 128 33.39 -1.06 12.21
N MET A 129 34.39 -0.53 11.53
CA MET A 129 34.21 0.67 10.72
C MET A 129 33.58 0.28 9.38
N GLY A 130 32.71 1.13 8.85
CA GLY A 130 32.08 0.90 7.57
C GLY A 130 31.31 2.10 7.05
N ARG A 131 30.47 1.86 6.06
CA ARG A 131 29.58 2.85 5.45
C ARG A 131 28.15 2.39 5.60
N ASN A 132 27.28 3.27 6.08
CA ASN A 132 25.84 3.07 6.06
C ASN A 132 25.29 3.65 4.76
N LEU A 133 24.81 2.77 3.90
CA LEU A 133 24.18 3.10 2.64
C LEU A 133 22.66 3.13 2.84
N ARG A 134 22.06 4.29 2.64
CA ARG A 134 20.61 4.50 2.71
C ARG A 134 20.05 4.88 1.35
N ILE A 135 18.96 4.22 0.97
CA ILE A 135 18.23 4.48 -0.27
C ILE A 135 16.79 4.82 0.09
N GLU A 136 16.41 6.06 -0.22
CA GLU A 136 15.05 6.55 -0.03
C GLU A 136 14.36 6.64 -1.39
N VAL A 137 13.17 6.06 -1.49
CA VAL A 137 12.30 6.18 -2.66
C VAL A 137 11.15 7.09 -2.29
N PHE A 138 10.90 8.12 -3.09
CA PHE A 138 9.92 9.16 -2.82
C PHE A 138 8.91 9.30 -3.98
N ASP A 139 7.69 9.71 -3.67
CA ASP A 139 6.66 10.00 -4.67
C ASP A 139 6.76 11.42 -5.25
N GLN A 140 5.84 11.79 -6.14
CA GLN A 140 5.75 13.12 -6.76
C GLN A 140 5.65 14.27 -5.75
N ASP A 141 5.07 14.02 -4.57
CA ASP A 141 4.93 15.01 -3.50
C ASP A 141 6.18 15.07 -2.61
N GLY A 142 7.20 14.27 -2.91
CA GLY A 142 8.43 14.15 -2.12
C GLY A 142 8.28 13.31 -0.85
N ARG A 143 7.15 12.61 -0.69
CA ARG A 143 6.90 11.76 0.48
C ARG A 143 7.66 10.45 0.32
N VAL A 144 8.42 10.07 1.34
CA VAL A 144 9.20 8.82 1.35
C VAL A 144 8.25 7.62 1.43
N MET A 145 8.28 6.78 0.40
CA MET A 145 7.46 5.57 0.24
C MET A 145 8.17 4.32 0.75
N ALA A 146 9.50 4.28 0.61
CA ALA A 146 10.37 3.24 1.13
C ALA A 146 11.72 3.84 1.55
N ASP A 147 12.28 3.33 2.63
CA ASP A 147 13.62 3.67 3.14
C ASP A 147 14.33 2.35 3.47
N LEU A 148 15.45 2.10 2.79
CA LEU A 148 16.26 0.91 2.98
C LEU A 148 17.67 1.32 3.35
N ALA A 149 18.16 0.83 4.49
CA ALA A 149 19.52 1.05 4.96
C ALA A 149 20.30 -0.28 4.99
N ARG A 150 21.59 -0.22 4.67
CA ARG A 150 22.52 -1.34 4.77
C ARG A 150 23.88 -0.85 5.22
N PHE A 151 24.41 -1.46 6.27
CA PHE A 151 25.80 -1.29 6.67
C PHE A 151 26.72 -2.16 5.80
N ILE A 152 27.77 -1.55 5.25
CA ILE A 152 28.82 -2.20 4.48
C ILE A 152 30.13 -2.02 5.27
N PRO A 153 30.69 -3.09 5.85
CA PRO A 153 31.93 -2.99 6.61
C PRO A 153 33.10 -2.66 5.69
N GLU A 154 34.09 -1.94 6.23
CA GLU A 154 35.37 -1.74 5.55
C GLU A 154 36.07 -3.10 5.32
N PRO A 155 36.59 -3.36 4.10
CA PRO A 155 37.41 -4.52 3.87
C PRO A 155 38.64 -4.46 4.79
N SER A 156 38.77 -5.42 5.70
CA SER A 156 40.02 -5.56 6.46
C SER A 156 41.09 -6.13 5.53
N GLU A 157 42.31 -5.57 5.55
CA GLU A 157 43.48 -6.17 4.88
C GLU A 157 43.94 -7.49 5.56
N ALA A 158 43.00 -8.30 6.06
CA ALA A 158 43.24 -9.53 6.78
C ALA A 158 43.61 -10.67 5.81
N GLY A 159 44.80 -10.57 5.23
CA GLY A 159 45.44 -11.61 4.42
C GLY A 159 46.95 -11.53 4.34
N ASN A 160 47.61 -10.62 5.06
CA ASN A 160 49.08 -10.53 5.06
C ASN A 160 49.63 -10.33 6.48
N THR A 161 49.44 -11.36 7.32
CA THR A 161 50.35 -11.57 8.47
C THR A 161 51.56 -12.37 7.97
N PRO A 162 52.80 -11.89 8.18
CA PRO A 162 54.04 -12.59 7.80
C PRO A 162 54.26 -13.90 8.59
#